data_AF-A0A2G3DSA4-F1
#
_entry.id   AF-A0A2G3DSA4-F1
#
_cell.length_a   1.000
_cell.length_b   1.000
_cell.length_c   1.000
_cell.angle_alpha   90.00
_cell.angle_beta   90.00
_cell.angle_gamma   90.00
#
_symmetry.space_group_name_H-M   'P 1'
#
loop_
_entity.id
_entity.type
_entity.pdbx_description
1 polymer ?
#
loop_
_entity_poly.entity_id
_entity_poly.type
_entity_poly.pdbx_seq_one_letter_code
_entity_poly.pdbx_strand_id
1 'polypeptide(L)' 'MLQIEKGKDIKQEVFQKYKTVVPYELTKIWEDFGFCRLVGGYLKVINPEDYQELLNETYF' A
#
# COMPACT_ATOMS: atom_id res chain seq x y z
N MET A 1 4.76 -16.90 -12.60
CA MET A 1 5.04 -15.45 -12.40
C MET A 1 3.91 -14.89 -11.55
N LEU A 2 4.19 -14.11 -10.50
CA LEU A 2 3.13 -13.45 -9.72
C LEU A 2 2.35 -12.52 -10.66
N GLN A 3 1.03 -12.66 -10.70
CA GLN A 3 0.17 -11.76 -11.47
C GLN A 3 0.05 -10.44 -10.69
N ILE A 4 0.58 -9.36 -11.27
CA ILE A 4 0.57 -8.02 -10.69
C ILE A 4 -0.15 -7.08 -11.65
N GLU A 5 -1.17 -6.42 -11.15
CA GLU A 5 -1.86 -5.34 -11.86
C GLU A 5 -1.39 -4.01 -11.25
N LYS A 6 -0.65 -3.22 -12.03
CA LYS A 6 -0.13 -1.93 -11.56
C LYS A 6 -1.28 -1.01 -11.13
N GLY A 7 -1.12 -0.39 -9.97
CA GLY A 7 -2.07 0.55 -9.41
C GLY A 7 -1.73 2.01 -9.70
N LYS A 8 -2.43 2.91 -9.00
CA LYS A 8 -2.06 4.32 -8.95
C LYS A 8 -0.73 4.46 -8.22
N ASP A 9 0.14 5.32 -8.73
CA ASP A 9 1.40 5.63 -8.07
C ASP A 9 1.14 6.26 -6.68
N ILE A 10 2.07 6.02 -5.75
CA ILE A 10 1.96 6.52 -4.39
C ILE A 10 2.53 7.94 -4.33
N LYS A 11 1.79 8.84 -3.66
CA LYS A 11 2.27 10.20 -3.42
C LYS A 11 3.51 10.17 -2.53
N GLN A 12 4.51 11.00 -2.86
CA GLN A 12 5.76 11.12 -2.11
C GLN A 12 5.53 11.31 -0.61
N GLU A 13 4.56 12.16 -0.23
CA GLU A 13 4.19 12.42 1.16
C GLU A 13 3.79 11.14 1.92
N VAL A 14 2.91 10.33 1.33
CA VAL A 14 2.47 9.05 1.92
C VAL A 14 3.66 8.10 2.03
N PHE A 15 4.49 8.00 0.99
CA PHE A 15 5.68 7.16 1.02
C PHE A 15 6.65 7.57 2.15
N GLN A 16 6.95 8.86 2.29
CA GLN A 16 7.85 9.35 3.34
C GLN A 16 7.30 9.10 4.75
N LYS A 17 5.99 9.19 4.95
CA LYS A 17 5.33 8.91 6.23
C LYS A 17 5.46 7.44 6.64
N TYR A 18 5.39 6.51 5.68
CA TYR A 18 5.32 5.08 5.97
C TYR A 18 6.61 4.29 5.72
N LYS A 19 7.60 4.83 4.99
CA LYS A 19 8.82 4.10 4.62
C LYS A 19 9.66 3.58 5.80
N THR A 20 9.49 4.14 6.99
CA THR A 20 10.21 3.72 8.21
C THR A 20 9.39 2.77 9.09
N VAL A 21 8.11 2.59 8.79
CA VAL A 21 7.16 1.75 9.54
C VAL A 21 6.86 0.47 8.77
N VAL A 22 6.72 0.59 7.44
CA VAL A 22 6.46 -0.52 6.53
C VAL A 22 7.80 -1.18 6.15
N PRO A 23 7.89 -2.52 6.18
CA PRO A 23 9.09 -3.24 5.73
C PRO A 23 9.56 -2.82 4.33
N TYR A 24 10.87 -2.76 4.16
CA TYR A 24 11.51 -2.27 2.94
C TYR A 24 11.02 -3.01 1.68
N GLU A 25 10.85 -4.33 1.77
CA GLU A 25 10.37 -5.19 0.68
C GLU A 25 8.97 -4.78 0.19
N LEU A 26 8.10 -4.36 1.11
CA LEU A 26 6.76 -3.86 0.77
C LEU A 26 6.82 -2.44 0.20
N THR A 27 7.74 -1.60 0.67
CA THR A 27 7.96 -0.27 0.09
C THR A 27 8.52 -0.33 -1.33
N LYS A 28 9.26 -1.38 -1.71
CA LYS A 28 9.64 -1.59 -3.12
C LYS A 28 8.44 -1.85 -4.01
N ILE A 29 7.48 -2.64 -3.54
CA ILE A 29 6.23 -2.88 -4.29
C ILE A 29 5.50 -1.56 -4.55
N TRP A 30 5.52 -0.66 -3.57
CA TRP A 30 4.94 0.68 -3.67
C TRP A 30 5.63 1.54 -4.73
N GLU A 31 6.97 1.54 -4.77
CA GLU A 31 7.75 2.28 -5.77
C GLU A 31 7.56 1.74 -7.19
N ASP A 32 7.56 0.42 -7.35
CA ASP A 32 7.51 -0.23 -8.67
C ASP A 32 6.08 -0.30 -9.24
N PHE A 33 5.09 -0.54 -8.37
CA PHE A 33 3.72 -0.91 -8.79
C PHE A 33 2.61 -0.05 -8.20
N GLY A 34 2.90 0.85 -7.26
CA GLY A 34 1.89 1.69 -6.62
C GLY A 34 0.88 0.90 -5.78
N PHE A 35 -0.36 1.41 -5.69
CA PHE A 35 -1.50 0.73 -5.04
C PHE A 35 -2.06 -0.43 -5.89
N CYS A 36 -1.21 -1.42 -6.13
CA CYS A 36 -1.42 -2.52 -7.06
C CYS A 36 -2.36 -3.61 -6.52
N ARG A 37 -2.75 -4.52 -7.42
CA ARG A 37 -3.36 -5.80 -7.05
C ARG A 37 -2.42 -6.95 -7.39
N LEU A 38 -2.43 -7.98 -6.55
CA LEU A 38 -1.59 -9.16 -6.67
C LEU A 38 -2.48 -10.40 -6.71
N VAL A 39 -1.97 -11.51 -7.27
CA VAL A 39 -2.62 -12.82 -7.24
C VAL A 39 -4.03 -12.77 -7.85
N GLY A 40 -4.13 -12.23 -9.06
CA GLY A 40 -5.40 -12.13 -9.78
C GLY A 40 -6.46 -11.28 -9.07
N GLY A 41 -6.03 -10.32 -8.24
CA GLY A 41 -6.94 -9.44 -7.50
C GLY A 41 -7.22 -9.86 -6.06
N TYR A 42 -6.72 -11.03 -5.61
CA TYR A 42 -6.97 -11.52 -4.25
C TYR A 42 -6.33 -10.62 -3.17
N LEU A 43 -5.16 -10.05 -3.45
CA LEU A 43 -4.50 -9.09 -2.57
C LEU A 43 -4.50 -7.71 -3.22
N LYS A 44 -4.71 -6.67 -2.40
CA LYS A 44 -4.67 -5.27 -2.83
C LYS A 44 -3.73 -4.48 -1.91
N VAL A 45 -2.79 -3.76 -2.51
CA VAL A 45 -1.99 -2.75 -1.82
C VAL A 45 -2.83 -1.47 -1.74
N ILE A 46 -3.00 -0.94 -0.53
CA ILE A 46 -3.89 0.18 -0.23
C ILE A 46 -3.13 1.39 0.30
N ASN A 47 -3.75 2.57 0.22
CA ASN A 47 -3.29 3.75 0.93
C ASN A 47 -3.71 3.64 2.41
N PRO A 48 -2.78 3.58 3.38
CA PRO A 48 -3.16 3.49 4.79
C PRO A 48 -3.94 4.70 5.28
N GLU A 49 -3.76 5.88 4.67
CA GLU A 49 -4.51 7.10 5.04
C GLU A 49 -6.02 6.94 4.84
N ASP A 50 -6.44 6.15 3.85
CA ASP A 50 -7.87 5.95 3.52
C ASP A 50 -8.63 5.18 4.62
N TYR A 51 -7.93 4.60 5.60
CA TYR A 51 -8.50 3.72 6.62
C TYR A 51 -8.24 4.19 8.05
N GLN A 52 -7.63 5.36 8.26
CA GLN A 52 -7.29 5.84 9.60
C GLN A 52 -8.54 6.05 10.47
N GLU A 53 -9.62 6.58 9.90
CA GLU A 53 -10.90 6.74 10.60
C GLU A 53 -11.46 5.39 11.08
N LEU A 54 -11.57 4.41 10.17
CA LEU A 54 -12.04 3.07 10.51
C LEU A 54 -11.18 2.40 11.60
N LEU A 55 -9.85 2.56 11.53
CA LEU A 55 -8.96 1.99 12.54
C LEU A 55 -9.16 2.66 13.90
N ASN A 56 -9.36 3.98 13.93
CA ASN A 56 -9.62 4.73 15.16
C ASN A 56 -10.96 4.34 15.80
N GLU A 57 -11.98 4.02 15.01
CA GLU A 57 -13.29 3.60 15.53
C GLU A 57 -13.33 2.15 16.05
N THR A 58 -12.42 1.29 15.57
CA THR A 58 -12.50 -0.16 15.82
C THR A 58 -11.42 -0.70 16.77
N TYR A 59 -10.26 -0.03 16.85
CA TYR A 59 -9.13 -0.50 17.66
C TYR A 59 -8.76 0.45 18.81
N PHE A 60 -9.35 1.64 18.87
CA PHE A 60 -9.12 2.66 19.90
C PHE A 60 -10.45 3.13 20.51
#